data_AF-D5P301-F1
#
_entry.id   AF-D5P301-F1
#
_cell.length_a   1.000
_cell.length_b   1.000
_cell.length_c   1.000
_cell.angle_alpha   90.00
_cell.angle_beta   90.00
_cell.angle_gamma   90.00
#
_symmetry.space_group_name_H-M   'P 1'
#
loop_
_entity.id
_entity.type
_entity.pdbx_description
1 polymer ?
#
loop_
_entity_poly.entity_id
_entity_poly.type
_entity_poly.pdbx_seq_one_letter_code
_entity_poly.pdbx_strand_id
1 'polypeptide(L)'
;MTTATSTAPADPESAGLELLVQAAEDATGSTAFRAVLQDLAGALGVERALAGLAWPDARLVAAAVSFDVCTAPDPVGSLRRRAATVRAGRGPRCANRAGIAQALDVAATVLDVM
;
A
#
# COMPACT_ATOMS: atom_id res chain seq x y z
N MET A 1 1.39 25.65 10.25
CA MET A 1 -0.05 25.46 10.51
C MET A 1 -0.72 25.18 9.18
N THR A 2 -1.07 23.92 8.95
CA THR A 2 -1.94 23.46 7.85
C THR A 2 -2.64 22.20 8.36
N THR A 3 -3.76 22.40 9.07
CA THR A 3 -4.73 21.33 9.30
C THR A 3 -5.39 21.02 7.96
N ALA A 4 -4.79 20.09 7.21
CA ALA A 4 -5.44 19.50 6.04
C ALA A 4 -6.73 18.85 6.52
N THR A 5 -7.85 19.33 5.99
CA THR A 5 -9.20 18.87 6.29
C THR A 5 -9.25 17.35 6.03
N SER A 6 -9.39 16.60 7.11
CA SER A 6 -9.44 15.13 7.17
C SER A 6 -10.74 14.58 6.60
N THR A 7 -11.07 14.94 5.36
CA THR A 7 -12.18 14.32 4.63
C THR A 7 -11.62 13.11 3.90
N ALA A 8 -12.20 11.94 4.14
CA ALA A 8 -11.85 10.74 3.38
C ALA A 8 -12.14 10.98 1.89
N PRO A 9 -11.26 10.55 0.97
CA PRO A 9 -11.51 10.62 -0.46
C PRO A 9 -12.80 9.87 -0.82
N ALA A 10 -13.51 10.37 -1.83
CA ALA A 10 -14.72 9.74 -2.34
C ALA A 10 -14.44 8.33 -2.90
N ASP A 11 -13.24 8.12 -3.42
CA ASP A 11 -12.72 6.82 -3.82
C ASP A 11 -11.41 6.50 -3.08
N PRO A 12 -11.47 5.73 -1.99
CA PRO A 12 -10.30 5.29 -1.24
C PRO A 12 -9.33 4.42 -2.03
N GLU A 13 -9.81 3.68 -3.04
CA GLU A 13 -8.98 2.78 -3.84
C GLU A 13 -8.05 3.60 -4.73
N SER A 14 -8.60 4.45 -5.60
CA SER A 14 -7.81 5.32 -6.46
C SER A 14 -6.85 6.22 -5.66
N ALA A 15 -7.34 6.81 -4.57
CA ALA A 15 -6.51 7.65 -3.70
C ALA A 15 -5.36 6.86 -3.04
N GLY A 16 -5.58 5.59 -2.70
CA GLY A 16 -4.55 4.71 -2.16
C GLY A 16 -3.47 4.38 -3.19
N LEU A 17 -3.87 4.11 -4.44
CA LEU A 17 -2.95 3.81 -5.54
C LEU A 17 -2.08 5.02 -5.91
N GLU A 18 -2.65 6.23 -5.95
CA GLU A 18 -1.87 7.46 -6.16
C GLU A 18 -0.87 7.71 -5.03
N LEU A 19 -1.28 7.41 -3.80
CA LEU A 19 -0.43 7.58 -2.62
C LEU A 19 0.80 6.67 -2.65
N LEU A 20 0.81 5.58 -3.41
CA LEU A 20 1.97 4.70 -3.52
C LEU A 20 3.22 5.46 -3.99
N VAL A 21 3.05 6.26 -5.05
CA VAL A 21 4.15 7.02 -5.64
C VAL A 21 4.56 8.15 -4.70
N GLN A 22 3.58 8.92 -4.20
CA GLN A 22 3.86 10.05 -3.32
C GLN A 22 4.58 9.63 -2.03
N ALA A 23 4.11 8.55 -1.39
CA ALA A 23 4.68 8.07 -0.13
C ALA A 23 6.12 7.58 -0.30
N ALA A 24 6.45 6.98 -1.45
CA ALA A 24 7.82 6.58 -1.73
C ALA A 24 8.74 7.79 -1.92
N GLU A 25 8.31 8.78 -2.71
CA GLU A 25 9.09 9.99 -2.95
C GLU A 25 9.34 10.78 -1.66
N ASP A 26 8.32 10.88 -0.80
CA ASP A 26 8.45 11.51 0.51
C ASP A 26 9.41 10.72 1.43
N ALA A 27 9.38 9.39 1.38
CA ALA A 27 10.21 8.53 2.22
C ALA A 27 11.68 8.49 1.77
N THR A 28 11.93 8.51 0.46
CA THR A 28 13.29 8.39 -0.11
C THR A 28 13.91 9.71 -0.53
N GLY A 29 13.12 10.78 -0.64
CA GLY A 29 13.55 12.06 -1.22
C GLY A 29 13.97 11.94 -2.70
N SER A 30 13.42 10.98 -3.43
CA SER A 30 13.88 10.59 -4.78
C SER A 30 12.72 10.14 -5.65
N THR A 31 12.75 10.50 -6.92
CA THR A 31 11.76 10.09 -7.94
C THR A 31 12.20 8.84 -8.71
N ALA A 32 13.35 8.23 -8.34
CA ALA A 32 13.93 7.09 -9.06
C ALA A 32 12.99 5.87 -9.14
N PHE A 33 12.10 5.70 -8.15
CA PHE A 33 11.15 4.59 -8.09
C PHE A 33 9.82 4.87 -8.78
N ARG A 34 9.62 6.09 -9.31
CA ARG A 34 8.32 6.55 -9.83
C ARG A 34 7.75 5.61 -10.88
N ALA A 35 8.53 5.25 -11.90
CA ALA A 35 8.06 4.39 -12.98
C ALA A 35 7.60 3.01 -12.46
N VAL A 36 8.44 2.36 -11.64
CA VAL A 36 8.12 1.03 -11.08
C VAL A 36 6.88 1.07 -10.18
N LEU A 37 6.70 2.16 -9.42
CA LEU A 37 5.55 2.32 -8.54
C LEU A 37 4.28 2.67 -9.31
N GLN A 38 4.39 3.36 -10.45
CA GLN A 38 3.27 3.62 -11.35
C GLN A 38 2.80 2.32 -12.02
N ASP A 39 3.73 1.49 -12.49
CA ASP A 39 3.41 0.17 -13.06
C ASP A 39 2.75 -0.73 -12.01
N LEU A 40 3.31 -0.77 -10.79
CA LEU A 40 2.72 -1.49 -9.66
C LEU A 40 1.32 -0.96 -9.31
N ALA A 41 1.13 0.36 -9.22
CA ALA A 41 -0.17 0.96 -8.94
C ALA A 41 -1.21 0.58 -10.01
N GLY A 42 -0.81 0.57 -11.29
CA GLY A 42 -1.65 0.10 -12.39
C GLY A 42 -2.06 -1.36 -12.23
N ALA A 43 -1.10 -2.25 -11.94
CA ALA A 43 -1.36 -3.67 -11.73
C ALA A 43 -2.27 -3.92 -10.50
N LEU A 44 -2.07 -3.19 -9.40
CA LEU A 44 -2.93 -3.28 -8.21
C LEU A 44 -4.35 -2.76 -8.47
N GLY A 45 -4.51 -1.76 -9.33
CA GLY A 45 -5.82 -1.29 -9.78
C GLY A 45 -6.57 -2.34 -10.59
N VAL A 46 -5.86 -3.08 -11.46
CA VAL A 46 -6.45 -4.20 -12.22
C VAL A 46 -6.92 -5.32 -11.29
N GLU A 47 -6.11 -5.68 -10.30
CA GLU A 47 -6.45 -6.71 -9.30
C GLU A 47 -7.44 -6.23 -8.22
N ARG A 48 -7.83 -4.96 -8.28
CA ARG A 48 -8.71 -4.32 -7.28
C ARG A 48 -8.20 -4.50 -5.84
N ALA A 49 -6.88 -4.39 -5.67
CA ALA A 49 -6.20 -4.78 -4.43
C ALA A 49 -6.67 -3.98 -3.20
N LEU A 50 -7.12 -2.74 -3.39
CA LEU A 50 -7.59 -1.86 -2.31
C LEU A 50 -9.12 -1.75 -2.26
N ALA A 51 -9.85 -2.48 -3.11
CA ALA A 51 -11.29 -2.38 -3.20
C ALA A 51 -11.97 -2.78 -1.87
N GLY A 52 -12.92 -1.96 -1.44
CA GLY A 52 -13.67 -2.17 -0.21
C GLY A 52 -12.91 -1.82 1.08
N LEU A 53 -11.67 -1.34 0.99
CA LEU A 53 -10.97 -0.76 2.13
C LEU A 53 -11.46 0.66 2.41
N ALA A 54 -11.66 0.98 3.69
CA ALA A 54 -11.84 2.35 4.10
C ALA A 54 -10.52 3.12 3.93
N TRP A 55 -10.60 4.44 3.74
CA TRP A 55 -9.41 5.27 3.52
C TRP A 55 -8.25 5.05 4.50
N PRO A 56 -8.45 4.94 5.83
CA PRO A 56 -7.34 4.69 6.75
C PRO A 56 -6.59 3.38 6.48
N ASP A 57 -7.32 2.33 6.08
CA ASP A 57 -6.75 1.03 5.78
C ASP A 57 -6.07 1.02 4.40
N ALA A 58 -6.70 1.64 3.38
CA ALA A 58 -6.11 1.80 2.05
C ALA A 58 -4.81 2.62 2.11
N ARG A 59 -4.80 3.71 2.87
CA ARG A 59 -3.61 4.54 3.11
C ARG A 59 -2.50 3.75 3.81
N LEU A 60 -2.86 2.91 4.77
CA LEU A 60 -1.90 2.08 5.50
C LEU A 60 -1.25 1.05 4.58
N VAL A 61 -2.05 0.37 3.74
CA VAL A 61 -1.54 -0.59 2.75
C VAL A 61 -0.62 0.11 1.77
N ALA A 62 -1.05 1.24 1.19
CA ALA A 62 -0.24 2.01 0.26
C ALA A 62 1.12 2.41 0.86
N ALA A 63 1.12 3.00 2.06
CA ALA A 63 2.36 3.36 2.74
C ALA A 63 3.29 2.15 3.00
N ALA A 64 2.73 1.00 3.38
CA ALA A 64 3.51 -0.22 3.61
C ALA A 64 4.12 -0.79 2.31
N VAL A 65 3.34 -0.81 1.22
CA VAL A 65 3.78 -1.29 -0.09
C VAL A 65 4.89 -0.39 -0.64
N SER A 66 4.68 0.93 -0.66
CA SER A 66 5.71 1.89 -1.09
C SER A 66 7.02 1.72 -0.32
N PHE A 67 6.92 1.63 1.01
CA PHE A 67 8.10 1.50 1.85
C PHE A 67 8.85 0.20 1.57
N ASP A 68 8.15 -0.94 1.52
CA ASP A 68 8.80 -2.23 1.30
C ASP A 68 9.40 -2.33 -0.10
N VAL A 69 8.72 -1.85 -1.14
CA VAL A 69 9.24 -1.82 -2.52
C VAL A 69 10.52 -0.99 -2.64
N CYS A 70 10.59 0.16 -1.95
CA CYS A 70 11.72 1.07 -2.07
C CYS A 70 12.90 0.74 -1.14
N THR A 71 12.67 0.01 -0.04
CA THR A 71 13.66 -0.11 1.04
C THR A 71 13.99 -1.54 1.45
N ALA A 72 13.11 -2.51 1.19
CA ALA A 72 13.36 -3.88 1.60
C ALA A 72 14.30 -4.58 0.60
N PRO A 73 15.29 -5.37 1.07
CA PRO A 73 16.09 -6.24 0.20
C PRO A 73 15.27 -7.39 -0.40
N ASP A 74 14.14 -7.72 0.24
CA ASP A 74 13.16 -8.73 -0.17
C ASP A 74 11.74 -8.12 0.03
N PRO A 75 11.25 -7.31 -0.92
CA PRO A 75 9.94 -6.67 -0.83
C PRO A 75 8.79 -7.69 -0.78
N VAL A 76 8.83 -8.73 -1.62
CA VAL A 76 7.79 -9.76 -1.70
C VAL A 76 7.64 -10.50 -0.37
N GLY A 77 8.74 -11.01 0.18
CA GLY A 77 8.71 -11.68 1.47
C GLY A 77 8.38 -10.73 2.62
N SER A 78 8.76 -9.45 2.53
CA SER A 78 8.37 -8.45 3.53
C SER A 78 6.86 -8.25 3.58
N LEU A 79 6.22 -8.08 2.42
CA LEU A 79 4.77 -7.93 2.31
C LEU A 79 4.01 -9.16 2.83
N ARG A 80 4.45 -10.38 2.45
CA ARG A 80 3.89 -11.64 2.97
C ARG A 80 4.01 -11.76 4.50
N ARG A 81 5.16 -11.36 5.08
CA ARG A 81 5.37 -11.33 6.54
C ARG A 81 4.45 -10.31 7.23
N ARG A 82 4.23 -9.14 6.64
CA ARG A 82 3.28 -8.14 7.15
C ARG A 82 1.85 -8.67 7.10
N ALA A 83 1.43 -9.29 5.99
CA ALA A 83 0.10 -9.89 5.87
C ALA A 83 -0.14 -10.96 6.95
N ALA A 84 0.82 -11.86 7.18
CA ALA A 84 0.76 -12.85 8.26
C ALA A 84 0.64 -12.20 9.66
N THR A 85 1.39 -11.11 9.89
CA THR A 85 1.35 -10.35 11.15
C THR A 85 -0.03 -9.72 11.39
N VAL A 86 -0.62 -9.11 10.36
CA VAL A 86 -1.97 -8.52 10.40
C VAL A 86 -3.02 -9.59 10.70
N ARG A 87 -2.94 -10.76 10.06
CA ARG A 87 -3.82 -11.92 10.35
C ARG A 87 -3.71 -12.40 11.79
N ALA A 88 -2.50 -12.40 12.36
CA ALA A 88 -2.27 -12.74 13.75
C ALA A 88 -2.76 -11.67 14.75
N GLY A 89 -3.40 -10.60 14.26
CA GLY A 89 -3.90 -9.50 15.09
C GLY A 89 -2.80 -8.60 15.65
N ARG A 90 -1.58 -8.68 15.08
CA ARG A 90 -0.43 -7.86 15.46
C ARG A 90 -0.28 -6.70 14.46
N GLY A 91 0.28 -5.58 14.93
CA GLY A 91 0.45 -4.37 14.14
C GLY A 91 -0.53 -3.26 14.49
N PRO A 92 -0.68 -2.24 13.62
CA PRO A 92 -1.54 -1.08 13.87
C PRO A 92 -3.00 -1.49 14.10
N ARG A 93 -3.76 -0.65 14.81
CA ARG A 93 -5.21 -0.82 14.91
C ARG A 93 -5.84 -0.57 13.55
N CYS A 94 -6.10 -1.66 12.84
CA CYS A 94 -6.75 -1.67 11.53
C CYS A 94 -8.25 -1.93 11.67
N ALA A 95 -9.08 -1.26 10.87
CA ALA A 95 -10.52 -1.49 10.89
C ALA A 95 -10.88 -2.81 10.18
N ASN A 96 -10.24 -3.09 9.03
CA ASN A 96 -10.41 -4.31 8.26
C ASN A 96 -9.10 -5.09 8.12
N ARG A 97 -8.76 -5.89 9.15
CA ARG A 97 -7.53 -6.73 9.14
C ARG A 97 -7.49 -7.72 7.98
N ALA A 98 -8.62 -8.35 7.67
CA ALA A 98 -8.70 -9.35 6.60
C ALA A 98 -8.42 -8.70 5.24
N GLY A 99 -9.06 -7.56 4.97
CA GLY A 99 -8.86 -6.80 3.74
C GLY A 99 -7.42 -6.29 3.59
N ILE A 100 -6.81 -5.77 4.66
CA ILE A 100 -5.40 -5.34 4.63
C ILE A 100 -4.46 -6.52 4.34
N ALA A 101 -4.66 -7.65 5.02
CA ALA A 101 -3.82 -8.81 4.79
C ALA A 101 -3.96 -9.35 3.37
N GLN A 102 -5.18 -9.34 2.82
CA GLN A 102 -5.43 -9.69 1.42
C GLN A 102 -4.74 -8.71 0.47
N ALA A 103 -4.88 -7.40 0.68
CA ALA A 103 -4.26 -6.38 -0.17
C ALA A 103 -2.73 -6.48 -0.19
N LEU A 104 -2.11 -6.76 0.96
CA LEU A 104 -0.67 -6.99 1.08
C LEU A 104 -0.22 -8.26 0.35
N ASP A 105 -1.00 -9.34 0.41
CA ASP A 105 -0.68 -10.57 -0.35
C ASP A 105 -0.86 -10.38 -1.86
N VAL A 106 -1.90 -9.67 -2.29
CA VAL A 106 -2.08 -9.30 -3.71
C VAL A 106 -0.88 -8.47 -4.18
N ALA A 107 -0.46 -7.48 -3.39
CA ALA A 107 0.72 -6.68 -3.72
C ALA A 107 2.00 -7.52 -3.79
N ALA A 108 2.18 -8.47 -2.87
CA ALA A 108 3.30 -9.39 -2.93
C ALA A 108 3.25 -10.27 -4.19
N THR A 109 2.09 -10.82 -4.56
CA THR A 109 1.91 -11.66 -5.74
C THR A 109 2.16 -10.87 -7.04
N VAL A 110 1.60 -9.66 -7.16
CA VAL A 110 1.83 -8.80 -8.32
C VAL A 110 3.32 -8.48 -8.46
N LEU A 111 3.99 -8.15 -7.36
CA LEU A 111 5.41 -7.83 -7.38
C LEU A 111 6.30 -9.06 -7.69
N ASP A 112 5.87 -10.27 -7.34
CA ASP A 112 6.58 -11.53 -7.62
C ASP A 112 6.58 -11.90 -9.11
N VAL A 113 5.64 -11.33 -9.89
CA VAL A 113 5.46 -11.63 -11.32
C VAL A 113 5.83 -10.47 -12.25
N MET A 114 6.15 -9.30 -11.71
CA MET A 114 6.69 -8.12 -12.43
C MET A 114 8.19 -8.27 -12.68
#